data_AF-A0A0F5R652-F1
#
_entry.id   AF-A0A0F5R652-F1
#
_cell.length_a   1.000
_cell.length_b   1.000
_cell.length_c   1.000
_cell.angle_alpha   90.00
_cell.angle_beta   90.00
_cell.angle_gamma   90.00
#
_symmetry.space_group_name_H-M   'P 1'
#
loop_
_entity.id
_entity.type
_entity.pdbx_description
1 polymer ?
#
loop_
_entity_poly.entity_id
_entity_poly.type
_entity_poly.pdbx_seq_one_letter_code
_entity_poly.pdbx_strand_id
1 'polypeptide(L)' 'LLAGALPPRLLAAALTLAGVLAGGAAYAAALLRLGGVSAAELRQLPGGEALEARLRRLKLLPPA' A
#
# COMPACT_ATOMS: atom_id res chain seq x y z
N LEU A 1 15.69 -17.52 -0.38
CA LEU A 1 16.86 -17.24 -1.24
C LEU A 1 17.70 -16.04 -0.81
N LEU A 2 17.12 -14.97 -0.23
CA LEU A 2 17.91 -13.81 0.25
C LEU A 2 18.75 -14.07 1.51
N ALA A 3 18.36 -15.02 2.36
CA ALA A 3 19.00 -15.26 3.66
C ALA A 3 20.43 -15.84 3.60
N GLY A 4 20.81 -16.47 2.48
CA GLY A 4 22.16 -17.04 2.30
C GLY A 4 23.19 -16.08 1.70
N ALA A 5 22.74 -14.94 1.16
CA ALA A 5 23.59 -14.03 0.36
C ALA A 5 23.85 -12.67 1.02
N LEU A 6 23.06 -12.30 2.04
CA LEU A 6 23.15 -10.99 2.71
C LEU A 6 23.82 -11.13 4.08
N PRO A 7 24.73 -10.20 4.46
CA PRO A 7 25.20 -10.12 5.84
C PRO A 7 24.00 -9.92 6.79
N PRO A 8 24.06 -10.48 8.01
CA PRO A 8 22.90 -10.60 8.90
C PRO A 8 22.27 -9.25 9.25
N ARG A 9 23.08 -8.19 9.30
CA ARG A 9 22.60 -6.83 9.57
C ARG A 9 21.74 -6.26 8.43
N LEU A 10 22.10 -6.53 7.17
CA LEU A 10 21.30 -6.11 6.01
C LEU A 10 20.01 -6.93 5.93
N LEU A 11 20.03 -8.21 6.29
CA LEU A 11 18.83 -9.04 6.36
C LEU A 11 17.84 -8.47 7.38
N ALA A 12 18.32 -8.11 8.58
CA ALA A 12 17.50 -7.49 9.61
C ALA A 12 16.89 -6.17 9.11
N ALA A 13 17.67 -5.31 8.46
CA ALA A 13 17.18 -4.06 7.90
C ALA A 13 16.14 -4.28 6.77
N ALA A 14 16.34 -5.29 5.92
CA ALA A 14 15.39 -5.63 4.87
C ALA A 14 14.06 -6.13 5.47
N LEU A 15 14.12 -6.96 6.51
CA LEU A 15 12.91 -7.46 7.19
C LEU A 15 12.18 -6.36 7.96
N THR A 16 12.89 -5.44 8.61
CA THR A 16 12.25 -4.30 9.29
C THR A 16 11.56 -3.39 8.28
N LEU A 17 12.22 -3.06 7.17
CA LEU A 17 11.61 -2.26 6.10
C LEU A 17 10.41 -2.98 5.47
N ALA A 18 10.52 -4.28 5.24
CA ALA A 18 9.41 -5.09 4.74
C ALA A 18 8.22 -5.06 5.70
N GLY A 19 8.46 -5.20 7.00
CA GLY A 19 7.43 -5.11 8.04
C GLY A 19 6.75 -3.74 8.08
N VAL A 20 7.54 -2.65 8.02
CA VAL A 20 7.02 -1.27 7.97
C VAL A 20 6.16 -1.05 6.72
N LEU A 21 6.62 -1.50 5.55
CA LEU A 21 5.87 -1.38 4.31
C LEU A 21 4.58 -2.20 4.35
N ALA A 22 4.62 -3.42 4.90
CA ALA A 22 3.43 -4.24 5.06
C ALA A 22 2.39 -3.58 6.00
N GLY A 23 2.84 -3.04 7.14
CA GLY A 23 1.98 -2.32 8.08
C GLY A 23 1.39 -1.04 7.47
N GLY A 24 2.21 -0.23 6.80
CA GLY A 24 1.78 0.97 6.10
C GLY A 24 0.77 0.67 4.99
N ALA A 25 0.98 -0.39 4.21
CA ALA A 25 0.04 -0.83 3.18
C ALA A 25 -1.29 -1.31 3.78
N ALA A 26 -1.25 -2.06 4.88
CA ALA A 26 -2.45 -2.50 5.59
C ALA A 26 -3.24 -1.32 6.17
N TYR A 27 -2.56 -0.33 6.75
CA TYR A 27 -3.17 0.89 7.27
C TYR A 27 -3.80 1.75 6.15
N ALA A 28 -3.08 1.95 5.05
CA ALA A 28 -3.61 2.65 3.87
C ALA A 28 -4.83 1.94 3.30
N ALA A 29 -4.78 0.60 3.18
CA ALA A 29 -5.93 -0.20 2.77
C ALA A 29 -7.13 -0.05 3.72
N ALA A 30 -6.89 0.01 5.03
CA ALA A 30 -7.94 0.25 6.03
C ALA A 30 -8.53 1.67 5.90
N LEU A 31 -7.71 2.69 5.70
CA LEU A 31 -8.17 4.06 5.45
C LEU A 31 -9.05 4.14 4.20
N LEU A 32 -8.62 3.52 3.09
CA LEU A 32 -9.40 3.46 1.85
C LEU A 32 -10.75 2.75 2.08
N ARG A 33 -10.75 1.65 2.85
CA ARG A 33 -11.95 0.84 3.09
C ARG A 33 -12.93 1.46 4.09
N LEU A 34 -12.42 2.22 5.07
CA LEU A 34 -13.21 2.94 6.07
C LEU A 34 -13.65 4.33 5.58
N GLY A 35 -13.29 4.71 4.35
CA GLY A 35 -13.70 5.97 3.74
C GLY A 35 -12.92 7.20 4.21
N GLY A 36 -11.75 7.01 4.82
CA GLY A 36 -10.85 8.11 5.20
C GLY A 36 -10.22 8.82 4.01
N VAL A 37 -10.33 8.26 2.81
CA VAL A 37 -9.98 8.88 1.53
C VAL A 37 -11.07 8.56 0.52
N SER A 38 -11.66 9.60 -0.07
CA SER A 38 -12.75 9.46 -1.04
C SER A 38 -12.20 9.25 -2.46
N ALA A 39 -12.97 8.57 -3.31
CA ALA A 39 -12.65 8.45 -4.74
C ALA A 39 -12.55 9.83 -5.44
N ALA A 40 -13.29 10.83 -4.94
CA ALA A 40 -13.22 12.20 -5.42
C ALA A 40 -11.86 12.87 -5.12
N GLU A 41 -11.31 12.69 -3.92
CA GLU A 41 -9.97 13.18 -3.58
C GLU A 41 -8.88 12.47 -4.39
N LEU A 42 -9.04 11.16 -4.63
CA LEU A 42 -8.11 10.42 -5.49
C LEU A 42 -8.06 10.97 -6.91
N ARG A 43 -9.20 11.36 -7.49
CA ARG A 43 -9.26 11.97 -8.83
C ARG A 43 -8.62 13.35 -8.93
N GLN A 44 -8.50 14.07 -7.82
CA GLN A 44 -7.84 15.38 -7.80
C GLN A 44 -6.31 15.27 -7.89
N LEU A 45 -5.74 14.08 -7.68
CA LEU A 45 -4.31 13.84 -7.83
C LEU A 45 -3.95 13.72 -9.32
N PRO A 46 -2.77 14.24 -9.74
CA PRO A 46 -2.27 14.02 -11.08
C PRO A 46 -2.06 12.52 -11.32
N GLY A 47 -2.81 11.94 -12.27
CA GLY A 47 -2.84 10.49 -12.53
C GLY A 47 -3.81 9.69 -11.63
N GLY A 48 -4.65 10.37 -10.88
CA GLY A 48 -5.61 9.82 -9.92
C GLY A 48 -6.59 8.79 -10.50
N GLU A 49 -7.03 8.99 -11.74
CA GLU A 49 -7.91 8.06 -12.48
C GLU A 49 -7.30 6.65 -12.60
N ALA A 50 -6.00 6.54 -12.87
CA ALA A 50 -5.32 5.25 -12.96
C ALA A 50 -5.18 4.60 -11.57
N LEU A 51 -5.00 5.41 -10.54
CA LEU A 51 -4.92 4.96 -9.15
C LEU A 51 -6.29 4.45 -8.67
N GLU A 52 -7.36 5.17 -8.94
CA GLU A 52 -8.73 4.75 -8.66
C GLU A 52 -9.08 3.44 -9.36
N ALA A 53 -8.80 3.32 -10.67
CA ALA A 53 -9.07 2.10 -11.42
C ALA A 53 -8.32 0.89 -10.83
N ARG A 54 -7.09 1.10 -10.36
CA ARG A 54 -6.27 0.06 -9.74
C ARG A 54 -6.75 -0.30 -8.33
N LEU A 55 -7.15 0.69 -7.52
CA LEU A 55 -7.73 0.47 -6.19
C LEU A 55 -9.10 -0.21 -6.24
N ARG A 56 -9.92 0.14 -7.23
CA ARG A 56 -11.21 -0.51 -7.49
C ARG A 56 -11.04 -1.96 -7.98
N ARG A 57 -10.03 -2.23 -8.84
CA ARG A 57 -9.63 -3.61 -9.21
C ARG A 57 -9.20 -4.45 -8.01
N LEU A 58 -8.50 -3.83 -7.05
CA LEU A 58 -8.08 -4.47 -5.81
C LEU A 58 -9.22 -4.57 -4.76
N LYS A 59 -10.45 -4.12 -5.08
CA LYS A 59 -11.61 -4.07 -4.17
C LYS A 59 -11.33 -3.35 -2.85
N LEU A 60 -10.40 -2.41 -2.87
CA LEU A 60 -10.01 -1.62 -1.69
C LEU A 60 -10.90 -0.39 -1.48
N LEU A 61 -11.48 0.13 -2.57
CA LEU A 61 -12.48 1.18 -2.51
C LEU A 61 -13.87 0.56 -2.27
N PRO A 62 -14.69 1.14 -1.37
CA PRO A 62 -16.07 0.71 -1.20
C PRO A 62 -16.85 0.87 -2.52
N PRO A 63 -17.81 -0.02 -2.81
CA PRO A 63 -18.72 0.17 -3.92
C PRO A 63 -19.51 1.46 -3.70
N ALA A 64 -19.52 2.33 -4.72
CA ALA A 64 -20.32 3.54 -4.74
C ALA A 64 -21.82 3.22 -4.76
#